data_AF-A0A520EYY1-F1
#
_entry.id   AF-A0A520EYY1-F1
#
_cell.length_a   1.000
_cell.length_b   1.000
_cell.length_c   1.000
_cell.angle_alpha   90.00
_cell.angle_beta   90.00
_cell.angle_gamma   90.00
#
_symmetry.space_group_name_H-M   'P 1'
#
loop_
_entity.id
_entity.type
_entity.pdbx_description
1 polymer ?
#
loop_
_entity_poly.entity_id
_entity_poly.type
_entity_poly.pdbx_seq_one_letter_code
_entity_poly.pdbx_strand_id
1 'polypeptide(L)'
;MSETEQPSKAHVVLRQIFTGSAIISVLAVLLALIVGAVLIAATNSGVQESAGYFFSRPSDMLTAIWDSVSGAYSSLFQGSVYNFRRPGFENGIRPLTETLTFATPLIVAGLGVALAFRVGMFN
;
A
#
# COMPACT_ATOMS: atom_id res chain seq x y z
N MET A 1 -25.78 -42.54 -12.86
CA MET A 1 -24.69 -42.26 -11.89
C MET A 1 -24.10 -40.92 -12.28
N SER A 2 -24.41 -39.86 -11.53
CA SER A 2 -23.79 -38.54 -11.75
C SER A 2 -22.59 -38.45 -10.83
N GLU A 3 -21.39 -38.63 -11.38
CA GLU A 3 -20.14 -38.47 -10.66
C GLU A 3 -19.96 -36.97 -10.34
N THR A 4 -20.16 -36.59 -9.08
CA THR A 4 -19.94 -35.20 -8.65
C THR A 4 -18.44 -34.95 -8.60
N GLU A 5 -17.94 -34.23 -9.60
CA GLU A 5 -16.56 -33.75 -9.71
C GLU A 5 -16.17 -33.02 -8.41
N GLN A 6 -15.32 -33.65 -7.60
CA GLN A 6 -14.86 -33.07 -6.34
C GLN A 6 -14.08 -31.79 -6.66
N PRO A 7 -14.39 -30.64 -6.04
CA PRO A 7 -13.70 -29.40 -6.32
C PRO A 7 -12.19 -29.58 -6.07
N SER A 8 -11.39 -29.21 -7.08
CA SER A 8 -9.93 -29.29 -7.00
C SER A 8 -9.42 -28.64 -5.71
N LYS A 9 -8.48 -29.30 -5.02
CA LYS A 9 -7.87 -28.81 -3.76
C LYS A 9 -7.34 -27.38 -3.91
N ALA A 10 -6.87 -27.01 -5.11
CA ALA A 10 -6.43 -25.66 -5.43
C ALA A 10 -7.58 -24.63 -5.30
N HIS A 11 -8.77 -24.95 -5.78
CA HIS A 11 -9.95 -24.07 -5.65
C HIS A 11 -10.40 -23.92 -4.20
N VAL A 12 -10.30 -24.99 -3.40
CA VAL A 12 -10.65 -24.94 -1.97
C VAL A 12 -9.68 -24.04 -1.20
N VAL A 13 -8.37 -24.16 -1.47
CA VAL A 13 -7.33 -23.32 -0.84
C VAL A 13 -7.44 -21.86 -1.30
N LEU A 14 -7.64 -21.61 -2.60
CA LEU A 14 -7.87 -20.26 -3.11
C LEU A 14 -9.08 -19.63 -2.41
N ARG A 15 -10.20 -20.37 -2.36
CA ARG A 15 -11.42 -19.90 -1.71
C ARG A 15 -11.18 -19.64 -0.23
N GLN A 16 -10.48 -20.50 0.50
CA GLN A 16 -10.16 -20.28 1.92
C GLN A 16 -9.34 -19.00 2.15
N ILE A 17 -8.35 -18.72 1.30
CA ILE A 17 -7.54 -17.49 1.34
C ILE A 17 -8.42 -16.26 1.06
N PHE A 18 -9.31 -16.34 0.06
CA PHE A 18 -10.22 -15.26 -0.33
C PHE A 18 -11.45 -15.11 0.57
N THR A 19 -11.82 -16.13 1.37
CA THR A 19 -12.95 -16.10 2.32
C THR A 19 -12.58 -15.53 3.69
N GLY A 20 -11.30 -15.21 3.92
CA GLY A 20 -10.95 -14.32 5.03
C GLY A 20 -11.78 -13.05 4.96
N SER A 21 -12.07 -12.43 6.10
CA SER A 21 -12.91 -11.23 6.17
C SER A 21 -12.25 -10.10 5.37
N ALA A 22 -12.59 -9.98 4.08
CA ALA A 22 -11.99 -9.02 3.14
C ALA A 22 -12.14 -7.58 3.66
N ILE A 23 -13.19 -7.33 4.44
CA ILE A 23 -13.40 -6.07 5.14
C ILE A 23 -12.28 -5.76 6.14
N ILE A 24 -11.72 -6.76 6.84
CA ILE A 24 -10.56 -6.56 7.74
C ILE A 24 -9.34 -6.12 6.93
N SER A 25 -9.09 -6.74 5.77
CA SER A 25 -7.97 -6.34 4.91
C SER A 25 -8.13 -4.91 4.39
N VAL A 26 -9.33 -4.53 3.97
CA VAL A 26 -9.63 -3.16 3.53
C VAL A 26 -9.45 -2.18 4.70
N LEU A 27 -9.99 -2.50 5.89
CA LEU A 27 -9.83 -1.67 7.08
C LEU A 27 -8.36 -1.53 7.51
N ALA A 28 -7.55 -2.58 7.38
CA ALA A 28 -6.12 -2.53 7.67
C ALA A 28 -5.39 -1.58 6.70
N VAL A 29 -5.71 -1.64 5.40
CA VAL A 29 -5.16 -0.71 4.40
C VAL A 29 -5.59 0.73 4.70
N LEU A 30 -6.86 0.96 5.03
CA LEU A 30 -7.36 2.28 5.41
C LEU A 30 -6.65 2.82 6.66
N LEU A 31 -6.47 1.99 7.68
CA LEU A 31 -5.74 2.37 8.89
C LEU A 31 -4.28 2.72 8.57
N ALA A 32 -3.62 1.93 7.72
CA ALA A 32 -2.25 2.21 7.28
C ALA A 32 -2.14 3.56 6.55
N LEU A 33 -3.12 3.90 5.71
CA LEU A 33 -3.20 5.22 5.08
C LEU A 33 -3.39 6.32 6.13
N ILE A 34 -4.31 6.16 7.08
CA ILE A 34 -4.51 7.16 8.14
C ILE A 34 -3.22 7.40 8.93
N VAL A 35 -2.54 6.34 9.36
CA VAL A 35 -1.27 6.44 10.09
C VAL A 35 -0.19 7.12 9.23
N GLY A 36 -0.11 6.78 7.94
CA GLY A 36 0.79 7.44 7.00
C GLY A 36 0.52 8.94 6.85
N ALA A 37 -0.75 9.34 6.76
CA ALA A 37 -1.15 10.73 6.66
C ALA A 37 -0.75 11.53 7.91
N VAL A 38 -0.93 10.94 9.10
CA VAL A 38 -0.47 11.53 10.36
C VAL A 38 1.05 11.72 10.37
N LEU A 39 1.82 10.72 9.94
CA LEU A 39 3.28 10.83 9.85
C LEU A 39 3.72 11.92 8.85
N ILE A 40 3.07 12.00 7.68
CA ILE A 40 3.33 13.04 6.68
C ILE A 40 3.07 14.43 7.27
N ALA A 41 1.91 14.63 7.89
CA ALA A 41 1.54 15.90 8.50
C ALA A 41 2.49 16.27 9.65
N ALA A 42 2.81 15.32 10.53
CA ALA A 42 3.70 15.57 11.68
C ALA A 42 5.14 15.93 11.29
N THR A 43 5.62 15.46 10.13
CA THR A 43 6.97 15.74 9.62
C THR A 43 7.04 16.94 8.68
N ASN A 44 5.89 17.56 8.37
CA ASN A 44 5.85 18.72 7.49
C ASN A 44 6.11 20.02 8.27
N SER A 45 7.09 20.81 7.83
CA SER A 45 7.46 22.08 8.49
C SER A 45 6.32 23.11 8.49
N GLY A 46 5.51 23.18 7.43
CA GLY A 46 4.37 24.11 7.36
C GLY A 46 3.25 23.73 8.34
N VAL A 47 3.01 22.43 8.56
CA VAL A 47 2.09 21.95 9.60
C VAL A 47 2.63 22.26 10.99
N GLN A 48 3.94 22.05 11.23
CA GLN A 48 4.58 22.36 12.51
C GLN A 48 4.53 23.86 12.85
N GLU A 49 4.76 24.72 11.86
CA GLU A 49 4.72 26.18 12.03
C GLU A 49 3.30 26.66 12.34
N SER A 50 2.32 26.23 11.55
CA SER A 50 0.92 26.61 11.71
C SER A 50 0.27 26.06 12.97
N ALA A 51 0.76 24.93 13.50
CA ALA A 51 0.34 24.42 14.81
C ALA A 51 0.70 25.40 15.95
N GLY A 52 1.81 26.13 15.84
CA GLY A 52 2.24 27.11 16.84
C GLY A 52 1.28 28.30 17.01
N TYR A 53 0.53 28.64 15.96
CA TYR A 53 -0.44 29.74 15.96
C TYR A 53 -1.87 29.28 15.64
N PHE A 54 -2.19 28.01 15.85
CA PHE A 54 -3.47 27.39 15.49
C PHE A 54 -4.71 28.19 15.95
N PHE A 55 -4.72 28.66 17.20
CA PHE A 55 -5.87 29.41 17.73
C PHE A 55 -6.06 30.79 17.12
N SER A 56 -5.01 31.34 16.48
CA SER A 56 -5.11 32.61 15.76
C SER A 56 -5.63 32.42 14.32
N ARG A 57 -5.27 31.30 13.67
CA ARG A 57 -5.59 31.00 12.27
C ARG A 57 -5.70 29.48 12.03
N PRO A 58 -6.80 28.83 12.47
CA PRO A 58 -6.93 27.38 12.37
C PRO A 58 -7.03 26.88 10.92
N SER A 59 -7.48 27.73 9.99
CA SER A 59 -7.53 27.45 8.55
C SER A 59 -6.17 27.13 7.96
N ASP A 60 -5.11 27.80 8.43
CA ASP A 60 -3.77 27.68 7.87
C ASP A 60 -3.20 26.29 8.16
N MET A 61 -3.45 25.77 9.37
CA MET A 61 -3.04 24.41 9.75
C MET A 61 -3.79 23.34 8.96
N LEU A 62 -5.11 23.48 8.78
CA LEU A 62 -5.89 22.53 7.98
C LEU A 62 -5.45 22.52 6.52
N THR A 63 -5.15 23.69 5.95
CA THR A 63 -4.67 23.81 4.58
C THR A 63 -3.27 23.20 4.44
N ALA A 64 -2.36 23.47 5.38
CA ALA A 64 -1.03 22.86 5.40
C ALA A 64 -1.08 21.33 5.52
N ILE A 65 -1.98 20.78 6.34
CA ILE A 65 -2.21 19.33 6.44
C ILE A 65 -2.72 18.79 5.09
N TRP A 66 -3.70 19.46 4.49
CA TRP A 66 -4.26 19.03 3.21
C TRP A 66 -3.21 19.02 2.10
N ASP A 67 -2.46 20.10 1.94
CA ASP A 67 -1.44 20.23 0.89
C ASP A 67 -0.31 19.24 1.08
N SER A 68 0.15 19.04 2.32
CA SER A 68 1.22 18.08 2.63
C SER A 68 0.79 16.64 2.37
N VAL A 69 -0.38 16.22 2.85
CA VAL A 69 -0.87 14.84 2.70
C VAL A 69 -1.24 14.55 1.24
N SER A 70 -2.00 15.44 0.58
CA SER A 70 -2.41 15.24 -0.82
C SER A 70 -1.21 15.31 -1.77
N GLY A 71 -0.27 16.22 -1.53
CA GLY A 71 0.98 16.33 -2.29
C GLY A 71 1.86 15.09 -2.14
N ALA A 72 2.00 14.57 -0.92
CA ALA A 72 2.78 13.36 -0.67
C ALA A 72 2.16 12.13 -1.33
N TYR A 73 0.85 11.87 -1.15
CA TYR A 73 0.19 10.71 -1.75
C TYR A 73 0.14 10.78 -3.27
N SER A 74 -0.14 11.96 -3.85
CA SER A 74 -0.11 12.12 -5.30
C SER A 74 1.29 11.85 -5.85
N SER A 75 2.34 12.28 -5.16
CA SER A 75 3.73 12.03 -5.56
C SER A 75 4.11 10.56 -5.42
N LEU A 76 3.70 9.89 -4.34
CA LEU A 76 3.90 8.45 -4.14
C LEU A 76 3.21 7.63 -5.23
N PHE A 77 1.94 7.95 -5.53
CA PHE A 77 1.20 7.25 -6.59
C PHE A 77 1.85 7.44 -7.96
N GLN A 78 2.27 8.66 -8.28
CA GLN A 78 2.94 8.94 -9.54
C GLN A 78 4.32 8.28 -9.66
N GLY A 79 5.00 8.09 -8.53
CA GLY A 79 6.31 7.44 -8.46
C GLY A 79 6.26 5.91 -8.43
N SER A 80 5.10 5.30 -8.16
CA SER A 80 4.99 3.84 -7.98
C SER A 80 3.93 3.15 -8.82
N VAL A 81 2.92 3.87 -9.31
CA VAL A 81 1.78 3.30 -10.05
C VAL A 81 1.67 3.90 -11.44
N TYR A 82 1.37 5.19 -11.55
CA TYR A 82 1.18 5.81 -12.86
C TYR A 82 1.52 7.29 -12.85
N ASN A 83 2.42 7.69 -13.73
CA ASN A 83 2.87 9.07 -13.84
C ASN A 83 2.06 9.88 -14.86
N PHE A 84 1.04 10.59 -14.38
CA PHE A 84 0.21 11.48 -15.21
C PHE A 84 0.93 12.74 -15.73
N ARG A 85 2.13 13.06 -15.22
CA ARG A 85 2.90 14.24 -15.63
C ARG A 85 3.76 14.00 -16.87
N ARG A 86 3.89 12.76 -17.34
CA ARG A 86 4.68 12.43 -18.53
C ARG A 86 3.78 12.14 -19.73
N PRO A 87 4.14 12.62 -20.94
CA PRO A 87 3.39 12.31 -22.15
C PRO A 87 3.59 10.85 -22.57
N GLY A 88 2.50 10.22 -23.01
CA GLY A 88 2.50 8.86 -23.55
C GLY A 88 2.31 7.76 -22.50
N PHE A 89 1.58 6.71 -22.87
CA PHE A 89 1.24 5.60 -21.98
C PHE A 89 2.48 4.84 -21.46
N GLU A 90 3.47 4.62 -22.32
CA GLU A 90 4.74 3.97 -21.97
C GLU A 90 5.44 4.66 -20.80
N ASN A 91 5.59 5.99 -20.89
CA ASN A 91 6.21 6.77 -19.82
C ASN A 91 5.34 6.84 -18.56
N GLY A 92 4.01 6.74 -18.72
CA GLY A 92 3.06 6.73 -17.62
C GLY A 92 3.10 5.45 -16.79
N ILE A 93 3.23 4.27 -17.42
CA ILE A 93 3.24 2.96 -16.74
C ILE A 93 4.62 2.56 -16.19
N ARG A 94 5.68 3.22 -16.66
CA ARG A 94 7.06 2.95 -16.24
C ARG A 94 7.26 2.85 -14.71
N PRO A 95 6.70 3.73 -13.85
CA PRO A 95 6.85 3.63 -12.40
C PRO A 95 6.33 2.31 -11.80
N LEU A 96 5.23 1.77 -12.33
CA LEU A 96 4.72 0.46 -11.91
C LEU A 96 5.68 -0.64 -12.29
N THR A 97 6.21 -0.60 -13.52
CA THR A 97 7.18 -1.61 -13.98
C THR A 97 8.47 -1.55 -13.18
N GLU A 98 8.94 -0.35 -12.82
CA GLU A 98 10.11 -0.15 -11.96
C GLU A 98 9.83 -0.72 -10.55
N THR A 99 8.68 -0.39 -9.95
CA THR A 99 8.26 -0.93 -8.65
C THR A 99 8.23 -2.45 -8.65
N LEU A 100 7.65 -3.08 -9.68
CA LEU A 100 7.62 -4.53 -9.83
C LEU A 100 9.01 -5.13 -10.02
N THR A 101 9.87 -4.45 -10.79
CA THR A 101 11.26 -4.88 -11.03
C THR A 101 12.06 -4.91 -9.72
N PHE A 102 11.88 -3.91 -8.85
CA PHE A 102 12.50 -3.88 -7.53
C PHE A 102 11.84 -4.84 -6.52
N ALA A 103 10.51 -4.96 -6.56
CA ALA A 103 9.76 -5.77 -5.58
C ALA A 103 9.91 -7.28 -5.81
N THR A 104 10.00 -7.72 -7.07
CA THR A 104 10.07 -9.15 -7.44
C THR A 104 11.18 -9.91 -6.69
N PRO A 105 12.46 -9.50 -6.73
CA PRO A 105 13.51 -10.22 -6.01
C PRO A 105 13.30 -10.22 -4.49
N LEU A 106 12.74 -9.15 -3.92
CA LEU A 106 12.44 -9.06 -2.49
C LEU A 106 11.33 -10.04 -2.07
N ILE A 107 10.29 -10.18 -2.89
CA ILE A 107 9.21 -11.16 -2.68
C ILE A 107 9.78 -12.57 -2.74
N VAL A 108 10.58 -12.89 -3.77
CA VAL A 108 11.22 -14.21 -3.91
C VAL A 108 12.14 -14.51 -2.73
N ALA A 109 12.94 -13.53 -2.28
CA ALA A 109 13.80 -13.67 -1.12
C ALA A 109 12.98 -13.95 0.16
N GLY A 110 11.94 -13.17 0.42
CA GLY A 110 11.07 -13.36 1.60
C GLY A 110 10.37 -14.72 1.60
N LEU A 111 9.85 -15.15 0.45
CA LEU A 111 9.23 -16.47 0.29
C LEU A 111 10.24 -17.60 0.48
N GLY A 112 11.46 -17.46 -0.07
CA GLY A 112 12.54 -18.43 0.11
C GLY A 112 12.93 -18.62 1.58
N VAL A 113 13.05 -17.51 2.33
CA VAL A 113 13.33 -17.54 3.77
C VAL A 113 12.19 -18.19 4.56
N ALA A 114 10.93 -17.84 4.27
CA ALA A 114 9.78 -18.44 4.93
C ALA A 114 9.69 -19.96 4.69
N LEU A 115 10.01 -20.41 3.47
CA LEU A 115 10.05 -21.84 3.13
C LEU A 115 11.18 -22.55 3.88
N ALA A 116 12.39 -22.00 3.90
CA ALA A 116 13.53 -22.59 4.60
C ALA A 116 13.25 -22.78 6.11
N PHE A 117 12.65 -21.77 6.77
CA PHE A 117 12.23 -21.90 8.17
C PHE A 117 11.19 -22.99 8.37
N ARG A 118 10.20 -23.09 7.48
CA ARG A 118 9.16 -24.13 7.57
C ARG A 118 9.77 -25.53 7.45
N VAL A 119 10.72 -25.75 6.56
CA VAL A 119 11.33 -27.08 6.35
C VAL A 119 12.30 -27.43 7.48
N GLY A 120 13.04 -26.46 8.02
CA GLY A 120 13.97 -26.67 9.14
C GLY A 120 13.31 -26.90 10.50
N MET A 121 12.09 -26.41 10.74
CA MET A 121 11.35 -26.59 12.00
C MET A 121 10.69 -27.99 12.15
N PHE A 122 10.71 -28.82 11.11
CA PHE A 122 10.13 -30.18 11.12
C PHE A 122 11.17 -31.30 11.20
N ASN A 123 12.38 -30.99 11.69
CA ASN A 123 13.41 -31.95 12.07
C ASN A 123 13.80 -31.74 13.53
#